data_AF-A0A3D3GRB3-F1
#
_entry.id   AF-A0A3D3GRB3-F1
#
_cell.length_a   1.000
_cell.length_b   1.000
_cell.length_c   1.000
_cell.angle_alpha   90.00
_cell.angle_beta   90.00
_cell.angle_gamma   90.00
#
_symmetry.space_group_name_H-M   'P 1'
#
loop_
_entity.id
_entity.type
_entity.pdbx_description
1 polymer ?
#
loop_
_entity_poly.entity_id
_entity_poly.type
_entity_poly.pdbx_seq_one_letter_code
_entity_poly.pdbx_strand_id
1 'polypeptide(L)' 'MENVSITLETVGTLLIAWAALRVHHRVLNEHKVSSRVFRIMRIEQRLGIVGMVFVFAGYLLNLLY' A
#
# COMPACT_ATOMS: atom_id res chain seq x y z
N MET A 1 9.96 -21.23 11.99
CA MET A 1 10.77 -20.45 11.03
C MET A 1 9.90 -19.90 9.91
N GLU A 2 8.99 -20.69 9.34
CA GLU A 2 8.08 -20.30 8.25
C GLU A 2 7.18 -19.09 8.59
N ASN A 3 6.51 -19.11 9.75
CA ASN A 3 5.64 -18.00 10.19
C ASN A 3 6.40 -16.69 10.42
N VAL A 4 7.69 -16.77 10.82
CA VAL A 4 8.52 -15.58 11.02
C VAL A 4 8.88 -14.95 9.67
N SER A 5 9.23 -15.77 8.67
CA SER A 5 9.50 -15.31 7.31
C SER A 5 8.29 -14.63 6.67
N ILE A 6 7.10 -15.26 6.76
CA ILE A 6 5.85 -14.72 6.20
C ILE A 6 5.45 -13.41 6.89
N THR A 7 5.66 -13.32 8.21
CA THR A 7 5.40 -12.09 8.96
C THR A 7 6.33 -10.96 8.51
N LEU A 8 7.63 -11.23 8.38
CA LEU A 8 8.61 -10.24 7.91
C LEU A 8 8.33 -9.78 6.47
N GLU A 9 7.93 -10.69 5.59
CA GLU A 9 7.55 -10.39 4.21
C GLU A 9 6.29 -9.50 4.14
N THR A 10 5.27 -9.85 4.93
CA THR A 10 4.03 -9.07 5.03
C THR A 10 4.33 -7.67 5.56
N VAL A 11 5.08 -7.56 6.66
CA VAL A 11 5.45 -6.27 7.25
C VAL A 11 6.27 -5.43 6.27
N GLY A 12 7.25 -6.03 5.59
CA GLY A 12 8.04 -5.36 4.57
C GLY A 12 7.18 -4.82 3.43
N THR A 13 6.23 -5.62 2.95
CA THR A 13 5.28 -5.23 1.89
C THR A 13 4.39 -4.07 2.33
N LEU A 14 3.86 -4.11 3.56
CA LEU A 14 3.04 -3.03 4.13
C LEU A 14 3.84 -1.73 4.27
N LEU A 15 5.11 -1.80 4.67
CA LEU A 15 5.99 -0.62 4.77
C LEU A 15 6.27 0.01 3.40
N ILE A 16 6.53 -0.80 2.37
CA ILE A 16 6.72 -0.31 0.99
C ILE A 16 5.44 0.33 0.47
N ALA A 17 4.29 -0.33 0.67
CA ALA A 17 3.00 0.21 0.28
C ALA A 17 2.69 1.53 1.02
N TRP A 18 3.02 1.63 2.30
CA TRP A 18 2.88 2.88 3.06
C TRP A 18 3.78 4.00 2.51
N ALA A 19 5.04 3.68 2.20
CA ALA A 19 5.96 4.66 1.60
C ALA A 19 5.42 5.19 0.26
N ALA A 20 4.91 4.32 -0.60
CA ALA A 20 4.27 4.71 -1.86
C ALA A 20 3.03 5.59 -1.65
N LEU A 21 2.14 5.20 -0.73
CA LEU A 21 0.95 5.99 -0.38
C LEU A 21 1.30 7.39 0.19
N ARG A 22 2.39 7.49 0.95
CA ARG A 22 2.87 8.77 1.49
C ARG A 22 3.30 9.73 0.38
N VAL A 23 3.93 9.23 -0.68
CA VAL A 23 4.29 10.02 -1.86
C VAL A 23 3.03 10.51 -2.57
N HIS A 24 2.06 9.63 -2.80
CA HIS A 24 0.77 10.02 -3.40
C HIS A 24 0.09 11.12 -2.59
N HIS A 25 0.01 10.97 -1.26
CA HIS A 25 -0.59 11.98 -0.39
C HIS A 25 0.15 13.33 -0.44
N ARG A 26 1.49 13.31 -0.44
CA ARG A 26 2.29 14.55 -0.53
C ARG A 26 2.09 15.25 -1.87
N VAL A 27 2.16 14.51 -2.97
CA VAL A 27 1.97 15.06 -4.33
C VAL A 27 0.55 15.62 -4.51
N LEU A 28 -0.46 14.94 -3.95
CA LEU A 28 -1.84 15.41 -3.93
C LEU A 28 -2.05 16.66 -3.03
N ASN A 29 -1.15 16.98 -2.12
CA ASN A 29 -1.24 18.20 -1.31
C ASN A 29 -0.47 19.38 -1.93
N GLU A 30 0.60 19.12 -2.70
CA GLU A 30 1.44 20.18 -3.25
C GLU A 30 0.77 21.00 -4.37
N HIS A 31 -0.37 20.58 -4.95
CA HIS A 31 -1.21 21.29 -5.96
C HIS A 31 -0.48 21.89 -7.19
N LYS A 32 0.84 21.68 -7.32
CA LYS A 32 1.69 22.16 -8.42
C LYS A 32 1.60 21.29 -9.68
N VAL A 33 0.81 20.22 -9.64
CA VAL A 33 0.79 19.15 -10.64
C VAL A 33 -0.54 19.19 -11.40
N SER A 34 -0.50 18.91 -12.70
CA SER A 34 -1.68 18.90 -13.59
C SER A 34 -2.85 18.07 -13.03
N SER A 35 -4.08 18.57 -13.24
CA SER A 35 -5.33 17.90 -12.84
C SER A 35 -5.44 16.47 -13.37
N ARG A 36 -4.87 16.17 -14.55
CA ARG A 36 -4.82 14.81 -15.10
C ARG A 36 -4.01 13.87 -14.21
N VAL A 37 -2.83 14.30 -13.77
CA VAL A 37 -1.95 13.51 -12.90
C VAL A 37 -2.56 13.35 -11.51
N PHE A 38 -3.23 14.37 -10.99
CA PHE A 38 -4.02 14.28 -9.75
C PHE A 38 -5.06 13.14 -9.77
N ARG A 39 -5.80 13.03 -10.89
CA ARG A 39 -6.80 11.98 -11.06
C ARG A 39 -6.18 10.59 -11.09
N ILE A 40 -5.06 10.44 -11.80
CA ILE A 40 -4.31 9.17 -11.89
C ILE A 40 -3.77 8.79 -10.51
N MET A 41 -3.09 9.71 -9.83
CA MET A 41 -2.51 9.51 -8.49
C MET A 41 -3.56 9.11 -7.45
N ARG A 42 -4.79 9.67 -7.54
CA ARG A 42 -5.89 9.27 -6.64
C ARG A 42 -6.38 7.85 -6.91
N ILE A 43 -6.39 7.41 -8.16
CA ILE A 43 -6.75 6.03 -8.53
C ILE A 43 -5.66 5.08 -8.05
N GLU A 44 -4.39 5.40 -8.31
CA GLU A 44 -3.24 4.62 -7.84
C GLU A 44 -3.21 4.50 -6.31
N GLN A 45 -3.45 5.60 -5.59
CA GLN A 45 -3.53 5.57 -4.13
C GLN A 45 -4.63 4.63 -3.63
N ARG A 46 -5.81 4.64 -4.27
CA ARG A 46 -6.91 3.73 -3.91
C ARG A 46 -6.55 2.27 -4.21
N LEU A 47 -5.95 1.99 -5.37
CA LEU A 47 -5.48 0.66 -5.72
C LEU A 47 -4.40 0.16 -4.76
N GLY A 48 -3.47 1.03 -4.35
CA GLY A 48 -2.44 0.73 -3.36
C GLY A 48 -3.02 0.40 -1.98
N ILE A 49 -4.05 1.13 -1.53
CA ILE A 49 -4.77 0.82 -0.29
C ILE A 49 -5.48 -0.54 -0.40
N VAL A 50 -6.16 -0.81 -1.51
CA VAL A 50 -6.84 -2.11 -1.72
C VAL A 50 -5.83 -3.25 -1.72
N GLY A 51 -4.69 -3.10 -2.40
CA GLY A 51 -3.61 -4.08 -2.39
C GLY A 51 -3.04 -4.32 -1.00
N MET A 52 -2.82 -3.24 -0.24
CA MET A 52 -2.37 -3.33 1.17
C MET A 52 -3.36 -4.13 2.03
N VAL A 53 -4.67 -3.91 1.86
CA VAL A 53 -5.72 -4.65 2.56
C VAL A 53 -5.71 -6.13 2.18
N PHE A 54 -5.53 -6.46 0.90
CA PHE A 54 -5.44 -7.86 0.45
C PHE A 54 -4.21 -8.59 0.99
N VAL A 55 -3.04 -7.94 1.00
CA VAL A 55 -1.82 -8.52 1.60
C VAL A 55 -2.06 -8.79 3.09
N PHE A 56 -2.65 -7.84 3.81
CA PHE A 56 -2.94 -8.01 5.23
C PHE A 56 -3.98 -9.11 5.48
N ALA A 57 -5.04 -9.18 4.68
CA ALA A 57 -6.04 -10.25 4.77
C ALA A 57 -5.44 -11.63 4.45
N GLY A 58 -4.56 -11.72 3.44
CA GLY A 58 -3.85 -12.95 3.10
C GLY A 58 -2.96 -13.45 4.24
N TYR A 59 -2.27 -12.53 4.92
CA TYR A 59 -1.51 -12.86 6.13
C TYR A 59 -2.40 -13.39 7.26
N LEU A 60 -3.55 -12.74 7.51
CA LEU A 60 -4.50 -13.22 8.53
C LEU A 60 -5.05 -14.61 8.19
N LEU A 61 -5.36 -14.87 6.92
CA LEU A 61 -5.81 -16.19 6.48
C LEU A 61 -4.72 -17.25 6.69
N ASN A 62 -3.47 -16.95 6.34
CA ASN A 62 -2.33 -17.85 6.55
C ASN A 62 -2.02 -18.10 8.03
N LEU A 63 -2.38 -17.16 8.91
CA LEU A 63 -2.22 -17.36 10.36
C LEU A 63 -3.34 -18.20 10.97
N LEU A 64 -4.56 -18.11 10.41
CA LEU A 64 -5.76 -18.79 10.93
C LEU A 64 -5.95 -20.21 10.38
N TYR A 65 -5.48 -20.48 9.16
CA TYR A 65 -5.58 -21.76 8.45
C TYR A 65 -4.20 -22.29 8.08
#